data_AF-A0A7C7NAG7-F1
#
_entry.id   AF-A0A7C7NAG7-F1
#
_cell.length_a   1.000
_cell.length_b   1.000
_cell.length_c   1.000
_cell.angle_alpha   90.00
_cell.angle_beta   90.00
_cell.angle_gamma   90.00
#
_symmetry.space_group_name_H-M   'P 1'
#
loop_
_entity.id
_entity.type
_entity.pdbx_description
1 polymer ?
#
loop_
_entity_poly.entity_id
_entity_poly.type
_entity_poly.pdbx_seq_one_letter_code
_entity_poly.pdbx_strand_id
1 'polypeptide(L)'
;MSADDKKIIFSLVGVGRVHPPKKQVLKDIYLSFYYGAKIGVLGLNGSGKSTLLRIIAGIDTGYLGEVTMSKGYTVGLLEQEPHLDKGKTVKQVIEEGRQEVTSLLHEFEEVGNALCDEGLDPDALDKLIEKQGQLQEKIDAVDGWELENQLEVAMDALRCPP
;
A
#
# COMPACT_ATOMS: atom_id res chain seq x y z
N MET A 1 -3.07 -20.08 -21.14
CA MET A 1 -2.92 -18.61 -21.16
C MET A 1 -4.32 -18.03 -21.12
N SER A 2 -4.69 -17.48 -19.96
CA SER A 2 -6.01 -16.89 -19.74
C SER A 2 -6.12 -15.56 -20.49
N ALA A 3 -7.33 -15.13 -20.85
CA ALA A 3 -7.58 -13.87 -21.54
C ALA A 3 -7.11 -12.62 -20.74
N ASP A 4 -6.85 -12.76 -19.43
CA ASP A 4 -6.41 -11.69 -18.54
C ASP A 4 -4.94 -11.25 -18.73
N ASP A 5 -4.08 -12.08 -19.33
CA ASP A 5 -2.64 -11.77 -19.50
C ASP A 5 -2.39 -10.58 -20.46
N LYS A 6 -3.44 -10.05 -21.09
CA LYS A 6 -3.39 -8.93 -22.05
C LYS A 6 -4.04 -7.65 -21.53
N LYS A 7 -4.53 -7.61 -20.29
CA LYS A 7 -5.12 -6.39 -19.71
C LYS A 7 -4.03 -5.37 -19.40
N ILE A 8 -4.06 -4.21 -20.04
CA ILE A 8 -3.16 -3.09 -19.71
C ILE A 8 -3.66 -2.44 -18.41
N ILE A 9 -2.81 -2.41 -17.39
CA ILE A 9 -3.14 -1.83 -16.08
C ILE A 9 -2.50 -0.46 -15.86
N PHE A 10 -1.48 -0.12 -16.64
CA PHE A 10 -0.74 1.12 -16.50
C PHE A 10 -0.12 1.54 -17.84
N SER A 11 -0.14 2.84 -18.15
CA SER A 11 0.41 3.39 -19.39
C SER A 11 1.14 4.70 -19.14
N LEU A 12 2.25 4.88 -19.85
CA LEU A 12 2.98 6.14 -20.01
C LEU A 12 2.90 6.52 -21.49
N VAL A 13 2.43 7.73 -21.81
CA VAL A 13 2.28 8.22 -23.17
C VAL A 13 3.05 9.53 -23.32
N GLY A 14 4.14 9.49 -24.09
CA GLY A 14 4.98 10.66 -24.34
C GLY A 14 5.65 11.21 -23.08
N VAL A 15 5.93 10.35 -22.09
CA VAL A 15 6.40 10.80 -20.79
C VAL A 15 7.82 11.33 -20.88
N GLY A 16 8.03 12.56 -20.42
CA GLY A 16 9.33 13.22 -20.37
C GLY A 16 9.60 13.84 -19.02
N ARG A 17 10.87 14.01 -18.65
CA ARG A 17 11.26 14.69 -17.40
C ARG A 17 12.53 15.48 -17.60
N VAL A 18 12.50 16.74 -17.19
CA VAL A 18 13.63 17.67 -17.20
C VAL A 18 13.84 18.15 -15.78
N HIS A 19 15.05 17.98 -15.26
CA HIS A 19 15.46 18.56 -13.98
C HIS A 19 16.14 19.92 -14.21
N PRO A 20 15.94 20.91 -13.31
CA PRO A 20 16.66 22.18 -13.37
C PRO A 20 18.19 21.99 -13.38
N PRO A 21 18.95 22.86 -14.07
CA PRO A 21 18.48 24.00 -14.85
C PRO A 21 17.87 23.61 -16.21
N LYS A 22 18.39 22.60 -16.93
CA LYS A 22 17.84 22.09 -18.22
C LYS A 22 18.24 20.63 -18.54
N LYS A 23 18.44 19.77 -17.54
CA LYS A 23 18.88 18.38 -17.78
C LYS A 23 17.70 17.48 -18.10
N GLN A 24 17.53 17.11 -19.37
CA GLN A 24 16.54 16.10 -19.76
C GLN A 24 17.02 14.71 -19.32
N VAL A 25 16.26 14.07 -18.44
CA VAL A 25 16.53 12.72 -17.92
C VAL A 25 15.63 11.66 -18.54
N LEU A 26 14.42 12.03 -18.94
CA LEU A 26 13.50 11.17 -19.69
C LEU A 26 12.96 11.95 -20.89
N LYS A 27 12.81 11.25 -22.01
CA LYS A 27 12.32 11.80 -23.27
C LYS A 27 11.44 10.78 -23.97
N ASP A 28 10.23 11.20 -24.35
CA ASP A 28 9.32 10.46 -25.22
C ASP A 28 9.12 8.98 -24.80
N ILE A 29 8.88 8.75 -23.51
CA ILE A 29 8.64 7.41 -22.99
C ILE A 29 7.20 6.99 -23.31
N TYR A 30 7.06 5.94 -24.12
CA TYR A 30 5.80 5.25 -24.42
C TYR A 30 5.89 3.81 -23.94
N LEU A 31 5.20 3.50 -22.85
CA LEU A 31 5.22 2.18 -22.24
C LEU A 31 3.83 1.80 -21.77
N SER A 32 3.52 0.51 -21.80
CA SER A 32 2.29 -0.03 -21.21
C SER A 32 2.61 -1.33 -20.49
N PHE A 33 2.04 -1.49 -19.30
CA PHE A 33 2.25 -2.65 -18.45
C PHE A 33 0.99 -3.50 -18.44
N TYR A 34 1.17 -4.77 -18.78
CA TYR A 34 0.12 -5.77 -18.66
C TYR A 34 0.02 -6.26 -17.21
N TYR A 35 -1.18 -6.68 -16.81
CA TYR A 35 -1.38 -7.37 -15.55
C TYR A 35 -0.48 -8.61 -15.47
N GLY A 36 0.20 -8.80 -14.33
CA GLY A 36 1.11 -9.92 -14.11
C GLY A 36 2.50 -9.80 -14.76
N ALA A 37 2.78 -8.73 -15.52
CA ALA A 37 4.08 -8.55 -16.15
C ALA A 37 5.20 -8.33 -15.13
N LYS A 38 6.33 -9.02 -15.31
CA LYS A 38 7.57 -8.82 -14.55
C LYS A 38 8.58 -8.12 -15.44
N ILE A 39 9.00 -6.92 -15.05
CA ILE A 39 9.77 -6.02 -15.92
C ILE A 39 11.04 -5.56 -15.20
N GLY A 40 12.19 -5.86 -15.79
CA GLY A 40 13.47 -5.34 -15.35
C GLY A 40 13.80 -4.03 -16.07
N VAL A 41 14.04 -2.95 -15.33
CA VAL A 41 14.49 -1.67 -15.90
C VAL A 41 16.01 -1.57 -15.77
N LEU A 42 16.71 -1.58 -16.91
CA LEU A 42 18.17 -1.56 -16.99
C LEU A 42 18.69 -0.25 -17.60
N GLY A 43 19.93 0.08 -17.33
CA GLY A 43 20.59 1.27 -17.87
C GLY A 43 21.70 1.80 -16.96
N LEU A 44 22.53 2.69 -17.48
CA LEU A 44 23.64 3.31 -16.74
C LEU A 44 23.14 4.18 -15.57
N ASN A 45 24.04 4.51 -14.65
CA ASN A 45 23.74 5.49 -13.60
C ASN A 45 23.41 6.84 -14.23
N GLY A 46 22.34 7.47 -13.77
CA GLY A 46 21.84 8.72 -14.34
C GLY A 46 20.97 8.57 -15.59
N SER A 47 20.68 7.35 -16.07
CA SER A 47 19.79 7.10 -17.22
C SER A 47 18.29 7.36 -16.95
N GLY A 48 17.94 7.87 -15.77
CA GLY A 48 16.55 8.19 -15.42
C GLY A 48 15.74 7.04 -14.80
N LYS A 49 16.34 5.88 -14.47
CA LYS A 49 15.60 4.72 -13.89
C LYS A 49 14.80 5.08 -12.63
N SER A 50 15.46 5.65 -11.63
CA SER A 50 14.80 6.06 -10.39
C SER A 50 13.76 7.16 -10.63
N THR A 51 14.00 8.04 -11.61
CA THR A 51 13.02 9.06 -12.02
C THR A 51 11.79 8.43 -12.64
N LEU A 52 11.95 7.43 -13.53
CA LEU A 52 10.85 6.69 -14.13
C LEU A 52 10.01 5.99 -13.05
N LEU A 53 10.65 5.29 -12.12
CA LEU A 53 9.95 4.59 -11.03
C LEU A 53 9.21 5.57 -10.11
N ARG A 54 9.79 6.74 -9.79
CA ARG A 54 9.10 7.77 -9.00
C ARG A 54 7.90 8.39 -9.72
N ILE A 55 7.96 8.56 -11.04
CA ILE A 55 6.80 9.00 -11.84
C ILE A 55 5.71 7.93 -11.79
N ILE A 56 6.06 6.65 -11.97
CA ILE A 56 5.12 5.53 -11.90
C ILE A 56 4.46 5.45 -10.52
N ALA A 57 5.22 5.69 -9.46
CA ALA A 57 4.74 5.74 -8.08
C ALA A 57 3.91 7.00 -7.74
N GLY A 58 3.78 7.95 -8.66
CA GLY A 58 3.09 9.23 -8.41
C GLY A 58 3.85 10.21 -7.52
N ILE A 59 5.09 9.92 -7.14
CA ILE A 59 5.93 10.78 -6.27
C ILE A 59 6.48 11.97 -7.05
N ASP A 60 6.98 11.75 -8.27
CA ASP A 60 7.44 12.82 -9.14
C ASP A 60 6.36 13.20 -10.14
N THR A 61 5.65 14.31 -9.89
CA THR A 61 4.54 14.80 -10.73
C THR A 61 4.97 15.84 -11.76
N GLY A 62 6.24 16.26 -11.77
CA GLY A 62 6.75 17.31 -12.67
C GLY A 62 7.10 16.81 -14.08
N TYR A 63 6.47 15.73 -14.53
CA TYR A 63 6.71 15.16 -15.86
C TYR A 63 5.86 15.84 -16.94
N LEU A 64 6.25 15.64 -18.20
CA LEU A 64 5.48 15.96 -19.38
C LEU A 64 4.80 14.71 -19.90
N GLY A 65 3.72 14.83 -20.68
CA GLY A 65 2.98 13.69 -21.22
C GLY A 65 1.89 13.21 -20.27
N GLU A 66 1.44 11.96 -20.44
CA GLU A 66 0.33 11.38 -19.69
C GLU A 66 0.72 10.07 -19.01
N VAL A 67 0.27 9.89 -17.77
CA VAL A 67 0.38 8.64 -17.02
C VAL A 67 -1.02 8.22 -16.60
N THR A 68 -1.41 7.00 -16.94
CA THR A 68 -2.75 6.47 -16.68
C THR A 68 -2.65 5.13 -15.97
N MET A 69 -3.41 4.95 -14.89
CA MET A 69 -3.55 3.68 -14.17
C MET A 69 -5.01 3.22 -14.19
N SER A 70 -5.22 1.93 -14.41
CA SER A 70 -6.56 1.33 -14.34
C SER A 70 -7.15 1.46 -12.93
N LYS A 71 -8.47 1.66 -12.85
CA LYS A 71 -9.19 1.71 -11.57
C LYS A 71 -9.06 0.38 -10.81
N GLY A 72 -8.96 0.47 -9.49
CA GLY A 72 -8.86 -0.68 -8.59
C GLY A 72 -7.43 -1.23 -8.43
N TYR A 73 -6.43 -0.60 -9.03
CA TYR A 73 -5.02 -0.93 -8.80
C TYR A 73 -4.33 0.18 -7.99
N THR A 74 -3.32 -0.21 -7.25
CA THR A 74 -2.46 0.69 -6.46
C THR A 74 -1.01 0.50 -6.86
N VAL A 75 -0.15 1.49 -6.56
CA VAL A 75 1.29 1.41 -6.79
C VAL A 75 2.00 1.48 -5.45
N GLY A 76 2.86 0.50 -5.18
CA GLY A 76 3.82 0.54 -4.07
C GLY A 76 5.22 0.81 -4.60
N LEU A 77 5.94 1.75 -3.99
CA LEU A 77 7.36 1.98 -4.26
C LEU A 77 8.18 1.56 -3.05
N LEU A 78 9.08 0.60 -3.25
CA LEU A 78 10.12 0.31 -2.28
C LEU A 78 11.33 1.21 -2.58
N GLU A 79 11.62 2.14 -1.68
CA GLU A 79 12.78 3.03 -1.81
C GLU A 79 14.09 2.29 -1.57
N GLN A 80 15.18 2.81 -2.15
CA GLN A 80 16.52 2.23 -1.95
C GLN A 80 16.97 2.36 -0.49
N GLU A 81 16.63 3.48 0.15
CA GLU A 81 16.83 3.72 1.56
C GLU A 81 15.44 3.80 2.21
N PRO A 82 14.99 2.75 2.92
CA PRO A 82 13.67 2.77 3.56
C PRO A 82 13.66 3.75 4.73
N HIS A 83 12.60 4.53 4.82
CA HIS A 83 12.33 5.40 5.95
C HIS A 83 11.52 4.63 7.00
N LEU A 84 12.18 4.23 8.09
CA LEU A 84 11.53 3.56 9.23
C LEU A 84 11.55 4.47 10.46
N ASP A 85 10.46 4.47 11.21
CA ASP A 85 10.38 5.17 12.49
C ASP A 85 11.31 4.51 13.52
N LYS A 86 12.26 5.28 14.05
CA LYS A 86 13.24 4.80 15.04
C LYS A 86 12.63 4.52 16.41
N GLY A 87 11.43 5.02 16.68
CA GLY A 87 10.71 4.77 17.92
C GLY A 87 9.95 3.45 17.94
N LYS A 88 9.79 2.80 16.78
CA LYS A 88 9.00 1.57 16.63
C LYS A 88 9.85 0.32 16.69
N THR A 89 9.28 -0.75 17.23
CA THR A 89 9.86 -2.08 17.15
C THR A 89 9.72 -2.65 15.74
N VAL A 90 10.51 -3.68 15.41
CA VAL A 90 10.40 -4.37 14.12
C VAL A 90 8.98 -4.87 13.86
N LYS A 91 8.34 -5.45 14.88
CA LYS A 91 6.94 -5.91 14.80
C LYS A 91 5.98 -4.76 14.46
N GLN A 92 6.10 -3.63 15.16
CA GLN A 92 5.26 -2.45 14.91
C GLN A 92 5.44 -1.88 13.50
N VAL A 93 6.65 -1.91 12.95
CA VAL A 93 6.90 -1.51 11.55
C VAL A 93 6.23 -2.47 10.56
N ILE A 94 6.21 -3.77 10.84
CA ILE A 94 5.58 -4.77 9.98
C ILE A 94 4.05 -4.67 10.06
N GLU A 95 3.51 -4.38 11.25
CA GLU A 95 2.09 -4.11 11.48
C GLU A 95 1.56 -2.95 10.63
N GLU A 96 2.39 -1.95 10.29
CA GLU A 96 2.00 -0.87 9.38
C GLU A 96 1.61 -1.38 7.99
N GLY A 97 2.19 -2.51 7.56
CA GLY A 97 1.81 -3.18 6.31
C GLY A 97 0.37 -3.72 6.30
N ARG A 98 -0.26 -3.85 7.48
CA ARG A 98 -1.67 -4.23 7.67
C ARG A 98 -2.42 -3.24 8.56
N GLN A 99 -2.07 -1.96 8.49
CA GLN A 99 -2.63 -0.92 9.36
C GLN A 99 -4.17 -0.91 9.37
N GLU A 100 -4.82 -1.13 8.22
CA GLU A 100 -6.29 -1.19 8.14
C GLU A 100 -6.87 -2.31 9.03
N VAL A 101 -6.25 -3.49 9.04
CA VAL A 101 -6.68 -4.64 9.86
C VAL A 101 -6.40 -4.36 11.34
N THR A 102 -5.21 -3.84 11.65
CA THR A 102 -4.83 -3.47 13.02
C THR A 102 -5.80 -2.42 13.58
N SER A 103 -6.20 -1.43 12.78
CA SER A 103 -7.18 -0.41 13.18
C SER A 103 -8.56 -1.01 13.43
N LEU A 104 -9.02 -1.98 12.61
CA LEU A 104 -10.30 -2.66 12.85
C LEU A 104 -10.31 -3.42 14.17
N LEU A 105 -9.24 -4.16 14.48
CA LEU A 105 -9.11 -4.91 15.73
C LEU A 105 -9.09 -3.97 16.94
N HIS A 106 -8.34 -2.86 16.86
CA HIS A 106 -8.30 -1.86 17.92
C HIS A 106 -9.67 -1.21 18.15
N GLU A 107 -10.36 -0.82 17.06
CA GLU A 107 -11.71 -0.25 17.17
C GLU A 107 -12.71 -1.25 17.76
N PHE A 108 -12.58 -2.54 17.43
CA PHE A 108 -13.41 -3.61 18.01
C PHE A 108 -13.17 -3.77 19.50
N GLU A 109 -11.91 -3.72 19.95
CA GLU A 109 -11.55 -3.77 21.36
C GLU A 109 -12.06 -2.54 22.12
N GLU A 110 -11.91 -1.34 21.56
CA GLU A 110 -12.44 -0.10 22.15
C GLU A 110 -13.97 -0.15 22.33
N VAL A 111 -14.69 -0.62 21.30
CA VAL A 111 -16.15 -0.80 21.38
C VAL A 111 -16.52 -1.85 22.42
N GLY A 112 -15.79 -2.98 22.47
CA GLY A 112 -15.98 -4.02 23.47
C GLY A 112 -15.78 -3.51 24.90
N ASN A 113 -14.75 -2.70 25.13
CA ASN A 113 -14.51 -2.07 26.43
C ASN A 113 -15.60 -1.07 26.80
N ALA A 114 -16.09 -0.28 25.84
CA ALA A 114 -17.18 0.66 26.08
C ALA A 114 -18.48 -0.05 26.48
N LEU A 115 -18.77 -1.23 25.91
CA LEU A 115 -19.96 -2.02 26.26
C LEU A 115 -19.98 -2.50 27.72
N CYS A 116 -18.84 -2.51 28.41
CA CYS A 116 -18.75 -2.88 29.82
C CYS A 116 -19.11 -1.73 30.78
N ASP A 117 -19.38 -0.51 30.29
CA ASP A 117 -19.73 0.64 31.12
C ASP A 117 -21.17 0.53 31.66
N GLU A 118 -21.29 0.41 32.99
CA GLU A 118 -22.57 0.29 33.71
C GLU A 118 -23.44 1.57 33.63
N GLY A 119 -22.88 2.69 33.17
CA GLY A 119 -23.57 3.98 33.03
C GLY A 119 -24.22 4.23 31.67
N LEU A 120 -24.19 3.26 30.75
CA LEU A 120 -24.71 3.42 29.39
C LEU A 120 -26.24 3.50 29.35
N ASP A 121 -26.75 4.48 28.61
CA ASP A 121 -28.16 4.54 28.24
C ASP A 121 -28.51 3.44 27.22
N PRO A 122 -29.72 2.85 27.25
CA PRO A 122 -30.13 1.78 26.33
C PRO A 122 -29.92 2.10 24.84
N ASP A 123 -30.14 3.34 24.39
CA ASP A 123 -29.95 3.72 22.99
C ASP A 123 -28.46 3.72 22.59
N ALA A 124 -27.57 4.01 23.54
CA ALA A 124 -26.13 3.98 23.33
C ALA A 124 -25.61 2.53 23.31
N LEU A 125 -26.16 1.68 24.17
CA LEU A 125 -25.87 0.25 24.21
C LEU A 125 -26.21 -0.42 22.87
N ASP A 126 -27.41 -0.19 22.34
CA ASP A 126 -27.86 -0.78 21.07
C ASP A 126 -26.95 -0.38 19.90
N LYS A 127 -26.53 0.89 19.85
CA LYS A 127 -25.60 1.39 18.82
C LYS A 127 -24.21 0.75 18.91
N LEU A 128 -23.70 0.54 20.12
CA LEU A 128 -22.40 -0.09 20.33
C LEU A 128 -22.45 -1.57 19.93
N ILE A 129 -23.54 -2.27 20.24
CA ILE A 129 -23.76 -3.66 19.81
C ILE A 129 -23.82 -3.76 18.28
N GLU A 130 -24.57 -2.87 17.62
CA GLU A 130 -24.65 -2.82 16.16
C GLU A 130 -23.26 -2.55 15.55
N LYS A 131 -22.53 -1.56 16.09
CA LYS A 131 -21.18 -1.22 15.65
C LYS A 131 -20.21 -2.39 15.83
N GLN A 132 -20.28 -3.09 16.96
CA GLN A 132 -19.46 -4.26 17.23
C GLN A 132 -19.72 -5.37 16.21
N GLY A 133 -20.99 -5.62 15.86
CA GLY A 133 -21.36 -6.59 14.81
C GLY A 133 -20.79 -6.21 13.44
N GLN A 134 -20.91 -4.93 13.04
CA GLN A 134 -20.35 -4.44 11.77
C GLN A 134 -18.82 -4.57 11.71
N LEU A 135 -18.14 -4.33 12.84
CA LEU A 135 -16.68 -4.50 12.93
C LEU A 135 -16.29 -5.98 12.84
N GLN A 136 -17.03 -6.86 13.52
CA GLN A 136 -16.81 -8.30 13.44
C GLN A 136 -16.90 -8.81 11.98
N GLU A 137 -17.95 -8.44 11.25
CA GLU A 137 -18.11 -8.82 9.85
C GLU A 137 -16.94 -8.33 8.98
N LYS A 138 -16.44 -7.11 9.23
CA LYS A 138 -15.27 -6.57 8.50
C LYS A 138 -13.99 -7.32 8.85
N ILE A 139 -13.77 -7.65 10.11
CA ILE A 139 -12.58 -8.40 10.57
C ILE A 139 -12.59 -9.81 9.98
N ASP A 140 -13.75 -10.48 10.01
CA ASP A 140 -13.94 -11.80 9.40
C ASP A 140 -13.65 -11.77 7.89
N ALA A 141 -14.13 -10.73 7.19
CA ALA A 141 -13.94 -10.60 5.74
C ALA A 141 -12.48 -10.44 5.30
N VAL A 142 -11.58 -10.05 6.20
CA VAL A 142 -10.15 -9.82 5.91
C VAL A 142 -9.23 -10.81 6.64
N ASP A 143 -9.79 -11.88 7.21
CA ASP A 143 -9.09 -12.85 8.06
C ASP A 143 -8.29 -12.15 9.18
N GLY A 144 -8.86 -11.10 9.77
CA GLY A 144 -8.15 -10.21 10.68
C GLY A 144 -7.78 -10.85 12.01
N TRP A 145 -8.51 -11.88 12.46
CA TRP A 145 -8.18 -12.62 13.69
C TRP A 145 -6.85 -13.38 13.60
N GLU A 146 -6.39 -13.68 12.38
CA GLU A 146 -5.12 -14.36 12.13
C GLU A 146 -3.94 -13.38 12.00
N LEU A 147 -4.14 -12.09 12.30
CA LEU A 147 -3.11 -11.06 12.10
C LEU A 147 -1.80 -11.42 12.80
N GLU A 148 -1.83 -11.89 14.04
CA GLU A 148 -0.60 -12.23 14.79
C GLU A 148 0.21 -13.32 14.08
N ASN A 149 -0.44 -14.41 13.66
CA ASN A 149 0.17 -15.50 12.92
C ASN A 149 0.72 -15.02 11.56
N GLN A 150 -0.03 -14.17 10.86
CA GLN A 150 0.43 -13.56 9.59
C GLN A 150 1.66 -12.67 9.79
N LEU A 151 1.74 -11.92 10.89
CA LEU A 151 2.89 -11.11 11.24
C LEU A 151 4.11 -11.98 11.56
N GLU A 152 3.94 -13.06 12.31
CA GLU A 152 5.01 -14.03 12.59
C GLU A 152 5.58 -14.64 11.30
N VAL A 153 4.71 -15.10 10.40
CA VAL A 153 5.10 -15.63 9.08
C VAL A 153 5.84 -14.57 8.27
N ALA A 154 5.38 -13.32 8.29
CA ALA A 154 6.04 -12.22 7.58
C ALA A 154 7.42 -11.90 8.18
N MET A 155 7.54 -11.88 9.51
CA MET A 155 8.80 -11.67 10.22
C MET A 155 9.83 -12.75 9.89
N ASP A 156 9.42 -14.02 9.86
CA ASP A 156 10.31 -15.13 9.48
C ASP A 156 10.74 -15.03 8.00
N ALA A 157 9.80 -14.76 7.09
CA ALA A 157 10.09 -14.61 5.67
C ALA A 157 11.06 -13.44 5.38
N LEU A 158 10.95 -12.35 6.13
CA LEU A 158 11.82 -11.18 6.07
C LEU A 158 13.14 -11.37 6.84
N ARG A 159 13.28 -12.48 7.58
CA ARG A 159 14.42 -12.78 8.47
C ARG A 159 14.69 -11.65 9.46
N CYS A 160 13.62 -11.18 10.07
CA CYS A 160 13.70 -10.16 11.11
C CYS A 160 14.47 -10.70 12.33
N PRO A 161 15.22 -9.83 13.04
CA PRO A 161 15.83 -10.21 14.30
C PRO A 161 14.75 -10.56 15.35
N PRO A 162 15.06 -11.47 16.30
CA PRO A 162 14.15 -11.83 17.39
C PRO A 162 13.91 -10.67 18.38
#